data_AF-A0A8K1D978-F1
#
_entry.id   AF-A0A8K1D978-F1
#
_cell.length_a   1.000
_cell.length_b   1.000
_cell.length_c   1.000
_cell.angle_alpha   90.00
_cell.angle_beta   90.00
_cell.angle_gamma   90.00
#
_symmetry.space_group_name_H-M   'P 1'
#
loop_
_entity.id
_entity.type
_entity.pdbx_description
1 polymer ?
#
loop_
_entity_poly.entity_id
_entity_poly.type
_entity_poly.pdbx_seq_one_letter_code
_entity_poly.pdbx_strand_id
1 'polypeptide(L)'
;LARAAMDEVKDPHKTYIYMRIKQSTEEPLGKFVNQLLKRIKKARVPLYMQRAMLKQCILQNSNQATKNLVNTLRANGSVEEALEKGASVPSRPQAFIVEAIKRLGETFQKQAESSQAQVFATLAPLQCYCCEAVSHFRRECPAGGVWCQKCCSDTHNTGACRRKLRNGKTSAPSSHHAETQIAAV
;
A
#
# COMPACT_ATOMS: atom_id res chain seq x y z
N LEU A 1 48.40 -36.94 20.60
CA LEU A 1 46.92 -36.87 20.71
C LEU A 1 46.43 -35.47 21.08
N ALA A 2 46.87 -34.86 22.20
CA ALA A 2 46.42 -33.53 22.61
C ALA A 2 46.72 -32.38 21.60
N ARG A 3 47.89 -32.41 20.93
CA ARG A 3 48.23 -31.41 19.89
C ARG A 3 47.32 -31.46 18.66
N ALA A 4 46.91 -32.65 18.21
CA ALA A 4 45.99 -32.79 17.07
C ALA A 4 44.58 -32.29 17.40
N ALA A 5 44.11 -32.50 18.63
CA ALA A 5 42.85 -31.93 19.11
C ALA A 5 42.92 -30.39 19.24
N MET A 6 44.07 -29.85 19.66
CA MET A 6 44.27 -28.39 19.71
C MET A 6 44.40 -27.76 18.32
N ASP A 7 45.01 -28.44 17.35
CA ASP A 7 45.05 -27.97 15.96
C ASP A 7 43.66 -27.97 15.30
N GLU A 8 42.77 -28.89 15.70
CA GLU A 8 41.37 -28.89 15.25
C GLU A 8 40.54 -27.73 15.85
N VAL A 9 40.90 -27.25 17.04
CA VAL A 9 40.29 -26.10 17.72
C VAL A 9 40.91 -24.77 17.28
N LYS A 10 42.16 -24.79 16.79
CA LYS A 10 42.94 -23.60 16.42
C LYS A 10 42.56 -22.96 15.11
N ASP A 11 41.71 -23.55 14.29
CA ASP A 11 41.25 -22.95 13.04
C ASP A 11 40.08 -22.00 13.32
N PRO A 12 40.32 -20.70 13.56
CA PRO A 12 39.27 -19.73 13.89
C PRO A 12 38.47 -19.36 12.63
N HIS A 13 38.83 -19.94 11.49
CA HIS A 13 38.34 -19.65 10.15
C HIS A 13 37.68 -20.83 9.47
N LYS A 14 37.51 -21.97 10.17
CA LYS A 14 36.49 -22.96 9.81
C LYS A 14 35.11 -22.37 10.09
N THR A 15 34.78 -21.29 9.39
CA THR A 15 33.48 -20.65 9.41
C THR A 15 32.49 -21.75 9.15
N TYR A 16 31.73 -22.10 10.18
CA TYR A 16 30.94 -23.30 10.08
C TYR A 16 29.98 -23.16 8.90
N ILE A 17 30.04 -24.11 7.98
CA ILE A 17 29.37 -24.04 6.67
C ILE A 17 27.87 -23.73 6.85
N TYR A 18 27.26 -24.14 7.96
CA TYR A 18 25.87 -23.85 8.29
C TYR A 18 25.59 -22.36 8.57
N MET A 19 26.52 -21.58 9.13
CA MET A 19 26.33 -20.14 9.41
C MET A 19 26.35 -19.28 8.14
N ARG A 20 26.91 -19.76 7.03
CA ARG A 20 26.92 -19.04 5.74
C ARG A 20 25.67 -19.29 4.90
N ILE A 21 24.82 -20.23 5.29
CA ILE A 21 23.62 -20.59 4.53
C ILE A 21 22.56 -19.51 4.76
N LYS A 22 22.17 -18.85 3.68
CA LYS A 22 21.09 -17.87 3.65
C LYS A 22 19.85 -18.47 2.99
N GLN A 23 18.68 -18.15 3.54
CA GLN A 23 17.41 -18.55 2.96
C GLN A 23 17.19 -17.78 1.65
N SER A 24 16.81 -18.50 0.59
CA SER A 24 16.43 -17.83 -0.67
C SER A 24 15.13 -17.01 -0.51
N THR A 25 14.90 -16.04 -1.37
CA THR A 25 13.69 -15.19 -1.34
C THR A 25 12.39 -15.98 -1.51
N GLU A 26 12.45 -17.11 -2.21
CA GLU A 26 11.28 -17.95 -2.51
C GLU A 26 11.26 -19.26 -1.72
N GLU A 27 12.29 -19.52 -0.92
CA GLU A 27 12.40 -20.79 -0.21
C GLU A 27 11.50 -20.82 1.04
N PRO A 28 10.61 -21.83 1.16
CA PRO A 28 9.80 -22.02 2.35
C PRO A 28 10.68 -22.26 3.59
N LEU A 29 10.29 -21.69 4.74
CA LEU A 29 11.04 -21.79 5.98
C LEU A 29 11.36 -23.26 6.36
N GLY A 30 10.43 -24.19 6.18
CA GLY A 30 10.66 -25.60 6.48
C GLY A 30 11.79 -26.26 5.68
N LYS A 31 11.96 -25.88 4.40
CA LYS A 31 13.05 -26.38 3.55
C LYS A 31 14.40 -25.84 4.01
N PHE A 32 14.44 -24.55 4.32
CA PHE A 32 15.62 -23.88 4.85
C PHE A 32 16.06 -24.46 6.20
N VAL A 33 15.12 -24.67 7.14
CA VAL A 33 15.39 -25.28 8.45
C VAL A 33 15.95 -26.69 8.30
N ASN A 34 15.40 -27.49 7.40
CA ASN A 34 15.91 -28.83 7.10
C ASN A 34 17.35 -28.79 6.55
N GLN A 35 17.67 -27.83 5.69
CA GLN A 35 19.02 -27.66 5.17
C GLN A 35 20.02 -27.28 6.27
N LEU A 36 19.64 -26.35 7.15
CA LEU A 36 20.43 -25.96 8.32
C LEU A 36 20.68 -27.16 9.25
N LEU A 37 19.63 -27.90 9.61
CA LEU A 37 19.73 -29.09 10.46
C LEU A 37 20.69 -30.14 9.88
N LYS A 38 20.60 -30.44 8.58
CA LYS A 38 21.52 -31.36 7.89
C LYS A 38 22.98 -30.89 8.01
N ARG A 39 23.22 -29.58 7.93
CA ARG A 39 24.57 -28.99 7.93
C ARG A 39 25.14 -28.85 9.33
N ILE A 40 24.31 -28.54 10.33
CA ILE A 40 24.65 -28.56 11.76
C ILE A 40 25.04 -29.98 12.19
N LYS A 41 24.25 -31.00 11.80
CA LYS A 41 24.58 -32.41 12.06
C LYS A 41 25.88 -32.84 11.38
N LYS A 42 26.09 -32.45 10.12
CA LYS A 42 27.35 -32.73 9.40
C LYS A 42 28.56 -32.06 10.05
N ALA A 43 28.38 -30.90 10.68
CA ALA A 43 29.42 -30.19 11.42
C ALA A 43 29.70 -30.79 12.82
N ARG A 44 29.04 -31.91 13.19
CA ARG A 44 29.21 -32.59 14.49
C ARG A 44 29.00 -31.67 15.70
N VAL A 45 28.09 -30.71 15.57
CA VAL A 45 27.71 -29.83 16.70
C VAL A 45 27.07 -30.68 17.81
N PRO A 46 27.46 -30.51 19.09
CA PRO A 46 26.86 -31.24 20.21
C PRO A 46 25.34 -31.07 20.28
N LEU A 47 24.60 -32.14 20.58
CA LEU A 47 23.13 -32.15 20.56
C LEU A 47 22.50 -31.01 21.35
N TYR A 48 23.04 -30.70 22.54
CA TYR A 48 22.54 -29.63 23.41
C TYR A 48 22.69 -28.22 22.78
N MET A 49 23.63 -28.02 21.86
CA MET A 49 23.81 -26.75 21.15
C MET A 49 23.01 -26.66 19.84
N GLN A 50 22.63 -27.79 19.23
CA GLN A 50 22.03 -27.79 17.89
C GLN A 50 20.78 -26.91 17.81
N ARG A 51 19.93 -26.95 18.83
CA ARG A 51 18.71 -26.12 18.89
C ARG A 51 19.03 -24.62 18.95
N ALA A 52 20.00 -24.24 19.79
CA ALA A 52 20.43 -22.85 19.93
C ALA A 52 21.08 -22.33 18.63
N MET A 53 21.95 -23.14 18.03
CA MET A 53 22.60 -22.81 16.75
C MET A 53 21.58 -22.66 15.62
N LEU A 54 20.60 -23.57 15.54
CA LEU A 54 19.53 -23.50 14.55
C LEU A 54 18.72 -22.21 14.71
N LYS A 55 18.29 -21.88 15.94
CA LYS A 55 17.54 -20.65 16.23
C LYS A 55 18.33 -19.41 15.81
N GLN A 56 19.63 -19.35 16.13
CA GLN A 56 20.49 -18.25 15.73
C GLN A 56 20.62 -18.13 14.20
N CYS A 57 20.81 -19.25 13.50
CA CYS A 57 20.90 -19.25 12.04
C CYS A 57 19.60 -18.77 11.39
N ILE A 58 18.43 -19.15 11.91
CA ILE A 58 17.13 -18.67 11.42
C ILE A 58 17.04 -17.15 11.60
N LEU A 59 17.32 -16.64 12.80
CA LEU A 59 17.20 -15.20 13.09
C LEU A 59 18.10 -14.35 12.21
N GLN A 60 19.34 -14.77 11.98
CA GLN A 60 20.31 -13.96 11.25
C GLN A 60 20.20 -14.12 9.72
N ASN A 61 19.96 -15.35 9.24
CA ASN A 61 20.12 -15.71 7.83
C ASN A 61 18.82 -15.94 7.05
N SER A 62 17.66 -15.80 7.70
CA SER A 62 16.36 -15.88 7.03
C SER A 62 16.10 -14.70 6.08
N ASN A 63 15.20 -14.93 5.12
CA ASN A 63 14.73 -13.89 4.20
C ASN A 63 13.80 -12.89 4.92
N GLN A 64 13.50 -11.75 4.29
CA GLN A 64 12.75 -10.67 4.94
C GLN A 64 11.33 -11.10 5.36
N ALA A 65 10.63 -11.89 4.54
CA ALA A 65 9.30 -12.39 4.88
C ALA A 65 9.32 -13.26 6.15
N THR A 66 10.31 -14.16 6.24
CA THR A 66 10.52 -15.02 7.40
C THR A 66 10.96 -14.22 8.62
N LYS A 67 11.81 -13.19 8.46
CA LYS A 67 12.18 -12.28 9.55
C LYS A 67 10.97 -11.53 10.09
N ASN A 68 10.11 -11.02 9.21
CA ASN A 68 8.86 -10.35 9.61
C ASN A 68 7.98 -11.31 10.41
N LEU A 69 7.83 -12.56 9.95
CA LEU A 69 7.10 -13.60 10.66
C LEU A 69 7.70 -13.88 12.04
N VAL A 70 9.02 -14.11 12.11
CA VAL A 70 9.71 -14.41 13.37
C VAL A 70 9.60 -13.24 14.35
N ASN A 71 9.59 -11.99 13.88
CA ASN A 71 9.36 -10.82 14.72
C ASN A 71 7.92 -10.73 15.29
N THR A 72 6.93 -11.37 14.64
CA THR A 72 5.57 -11.48 15.20
C THR A 72 5.46 -12.56 16.29
N LEU A 73 6.46 -13.44 16.42
CA LEU A 73 6.52 -14.38 17.52
C LEU A 73 6.95 -13.63 18.78
N ARG A 74 6.48 -14.07 19.96
CA ARG A 74 6.99 -13.51 21.23
C ARG A 74 8.51 -13.64 21.28
N ALA A 75 9.21 -12.79 22.04
CA ALA A 75 10.68 -12.79 22.14
C ALA A 75 11.30 -14.18 22.44
N ASN A 76 10.54 -15.08 23.06
CA ASN A 76 10.93 -16.46 23.36
C ASN A 76 10.29 -17.53 22.44
N GLY A 77 9.78 -17.14 21.27
CA GLY A 77 9.15 -18.04 20.30
C GLY A 77 10.04 -19.24 19.96
N SER A 78 9.39 -20.40 19.84
CA SER A 78 10.05 -21.66 19.52
C SER A 78 10.25 -21.78 18.00
N VAL A 79 11.18 -22.65 17.56
CA VAL A 79 11.39 -22.90 16.12
C VAL A 79 10.16 -23.59 15.53
N GLU A 80 9.47 -24.36 16.35
CA GLU A 80 8.25 -25.07 16.03
C GLU A 80 7.10 -24.10 15.73
N GLU A 81 6.90 -23.06 16.57
CA GLU A 81 5.90 -22.01 16.33
C GLU A 81 6.22 -21.20 15.06
N ALA A 82 7.51 -20.94 14.80
CA ALA A 82 7.96 -20.28 13.58
C ALA A 82 7.63 -21.12 12.32
N LEU A 83 7.81 -22.43 12.39
CA LEU A 83 7.50 -23.36 11.31
C LEU A 83 6.00 -23.45 11.06
N GLU A 84 5.19 -23.51 12.11
CA GLU A 84 3.73 -23.55 12.02
C GLU A 84 3.17 -22.29 11.36
N LYS A 85 3.56 -21.10 11.84
CA LYS A 85 3.18 -19.85 11.19
C LYS A 85 3.78 -19.75 9.78
N GLY A 86 4.99 -20.26 9.56
CA GLY A 86 5.65 -20.29 8.25
C GLY A 86 4.90 -21.10 7.21
N ALA A 87 4.20 -22.16 7.63
CA ALA A 87 3.33 -22.95 6.76
C ALA A 87 2.04 -22.20 6.39
N SER A 88 1.56 -21.28 7.25
CA SER A 88 0.38 -20.45 7.00
C SER A 88 0.66 -19.24 6.10
N VAL A 89 1.93 -18.88 5.85
CA VAL A 89 2.27 -17.75 5.00
C VAL A 89 1.97 -18.09 3.54
N PRO A 90 1.17 -17.26 2.83
CA PRO A 90 0.87 -17.51 1.44
C PRO A 90 2.15 -17.49 0.59
N SER A 91 2.30 -18.49 -0.28
CA SER A 91 3.34 -18.51 -1.32
C SER A 91 3.22 -17.29 -2.24
N ARG A 92 4.28 -16.92 -2.98
CA ARG A 92 4.29 -15.75 -3.89
C ARG A 92 3.02 -15.60 -4.76
N PRO A 93 2.54 -16.66 -5.43
CA PRO A 93 1.28 -16.57 -6.19
C PRO A 93 0.07 -16.23 -5.33
N GLN A 94 -0.01 -16.80 -4.13
CA GLN A 94 -1.09 -16.51 -3.17
C GLN A 94 -0.96 -15.10 -2.58
N ALA A 95 0.27 -14.63 -2.30
CA ALA A 95 0.53 -13.27 -1.85
C ALA A 95 0.15 -12.23 -2.91
N PHE A 96 0.38 -12.52 -4.19
CA PHE A 96 -0.08 -11.70 -5.31
C PHE A 96 -1.62 -11.62 -5.36
N ILE A 97 -2.32 -12.75 -5.16
CA ILE A 97 -3.79 -12.76 -5.09
C ILE A 97 -4.29 -11.93 -3.91
N VAL A 98 -3.69 -12.06 -2.73
CA VAL A 98 -4.06 -11.27 -1.53
C VAL A 98 -3.86 -9.77 -1.78
N GLU A 99 -2.76 -9.39 -2.43
CA GLU A 99 -2.48 -8.00 -2.80
C GLU A 99 -3.49 -7.47 -3.83
N ALA A 100 -3.84 -8.29 -4.83
CA ALA A 100 -4.89 -7.95 -5.80
C ALA A 100 -6.25 -7.75 -5.11
N ILE A 101 -6.62 -8.62 -4.16
CA ILE A 101 -7.85 -8.49 -3.37
C ILE A 101 -7.84 -7.22 -2.53
N LYS A 102 -6.71 -6.88 -1.87
CA LYS A 102 -6.59 -5.64 -1.10
C LYS A 102 -6.78 -4.41 -1.97
N ARG A 103 -6.13 -4.35 -3.13
CA ARG A 103 -6.30 -3.24 -4.09
C ARG A 103 -7.74 -3.11 -4.56
N LEU A 104 -8.40 -4.24 -4.83
CA LEU A 104 -9.83 -4.23 -5.17
C LEU A 104 -10.68 -3.66 -4.02
N GLY A 105 -10.41 -4.07 -2.77
CA GLY A 105 -11.07 -3.51 -1.59
C GLY A 105 -10.90 -2.00 -1.45
N GLU A 106 -9.67 -1.48 -1.62
CA GLU A 106 -9.40 -0.04 -1.61
C GLU A 106 -10.12 0.72 -2.73
N THR A 107 -10.21 0.13 -3.92
CA THR A 107 -10.96 0.75 -5.04
C THR A 107 -12.46 0.81 -4.75
N PHE A 108 -13.05 -0.25 -4.18
CA PHE A 108 -14.47 -0.23 -3.80
C PHE A 108 -14.76 0.78 -2.69
N GLN A 109 -13.87 0.91 -1.70
CA GLN A 109 -13.99 1.89 -0.63
C GLN A 109 -13.99 3.33 -1.18
N LYS A 110 -13.02 3.66 -2.04
CA LYS A 110 -12.94 4.99 -2.69
C LYS A 110 -14.16 5.27 -3.58
N GLN A 111 -14.65 4.25 -4.27
CA GLN A 111 -15.85 4.37 -5.08
C GLN A 111 -17.08 4.66 -4.22
N ALA A 112 -17.22 3.99 -3.07
CA ALA A 112 -18.32 4.22 -2.12
C ALA A 112 -18.28 5.64 -1.52
N GLU A 113 -17.10 6.14 -1.18
CA GLU A 113 -16.93 7.53 -0.70
C GLU A 113 -17.28 8.55 -1.79
N SER A 114 -16.86 8.28 -3.04
CA SER A 114 -17.18 9.18 -4.17
C SER A 114 -18.68 9.19 -4.51
N SER A 115 -19.35 8.03 -4.44
CA SER A 115 -20.78 7.94 -4.72
C SER A 115 -21.60 8.56 -3.59
N GLN A 116 -21.18 8.40 -2.35
CA GLN A 116 -21.78 9.09 -1.21
C GLN A 116 -21.68 10.61 -1.35
N ALA A 117 -20.49 11.13 -1.71
CA ALA A 117 -20.30 12.56 -1.96
C ALA A 117 -21.17 13.08 -3.14
N GLN A 118 -21.31 12.29 -4.20
CA GLN A 118 -22.17 12.65 -5.34
C GLN A 118 -23.66 12.65 -4.96
N VAL A 119 -24.12 11.68 -4.17
CA VAL A 119 -25.51 11.64 -3.69
C VAL A 119 -25.81 12.83 -2.79
N PHE A 120 -24.91 13.19 -1.88
CA PHE A 120 -25.09 14.40 -1.08
C PHE A 120 -25.08 15.70 -1.92
N ALA A 121 -24.28 15.74 -3.00
CA ALA A 121 -24.30 16.86 -3.92
C ALA A 121 -25.58 16.94 -4.78
N THR A 122 -26.20 15.82 -5.13
CA THR A 122 -27.49 15.79 -5.86
C THR A 122 -28.70 16.01 -4.95
N LEU A 123 -28.57 15.74 -3.65
CA LEU A 123 -29.58 16.07 -2.63
C LEU A 123 -29.51 17.53 -2.18
N ALA A 124 -28.51 18.30 -2.63
CA ALA A 124 -28.45 19.73 -2.35
C ALA A 124 -29.69 20.42 -2.96
N PRO A 125 -30.41 21.26 -2.18
CA PRO A 125 -31.61 21.92 -2.66
C PRO A 125 -31.34 22.73 -3.94
N LEU A 126 -32.10 22.46 -5.00
CA LEU A 126 -32.00 23.16 -6.28
C LEU A 126 -32.52 24.59 -6.12
N GLN A 127 -31.64 25.51 -5.71
CA GLN A 127 -31.99 26.91 -5.50
C GLN A 127 -31.80 27.74 -6.79
N CYS A 128 -32.84 28.48 -7.15
CA CYS A 128 -32.81 29.41 -8.26
C CYS A 128 -32.02 30.67 -7.89
N TYR A 129 -30.90 30.94 -8.56
CA TYR A 129 -30.10 32.16 -8.33
C TYR A 129 -30.79 33.48 -8.73
N CYS A 130 -32.01 33.44 -9.28
CA CYS A 130 -32.73 34.64 -9.71
C CYS A 130 -33.81 35.09 -8.72
N CYS A 131 -34.48 34.14 -8.07
CA CYS A 131 -35.58 34.40 -7.14
C CYS A 131 -35.41 33.68 -5.80
N GLU A 132 -34.28 33.01 -5.60
CA GLU A 132 -33.89 32.26 -4.40
C GLU A 132 -34.84 31.10 -4.02
N ALA A 133 -35.82 30.80 -4.87
CA ALA A 133 -36.76 29.70 -4.67
C ALA A 133 -36.12 28.33 -4.97
N VAL A 134 -36.51 27.32 -4.18
CA VAL A 134 -35.84 26.00 -4.11
C VAL A 134 -36.53 24.94 -4.98
N SER A 135 -37.03 25.31 -6.16
CA SER A 135 -37.86 24.40 -6.98
C SER A 135 -37.47 24.28 -8.45
N HIS A 136 -36.65 25.20 -8.97
CA HIS A 136 -36.38 25.29 -10.41
C HIS A 136 -35.02 25.93 -10.68
N PHE A 137 -34.48 25.68 -11.87
CA PHE A 137 -33.29 26.40 -12.33
C PHE A 137 -33.67 27.80 -12.82
N ARG A 138 -32.70 28.73 -12.79
CA ARG A 138 -32.90 30.09 -13.33
C ARG A 138 -33.49 30.14 -14.75
N ARG A 139 -33.22 29.13 -15.59
CA ARG A 139 -33.77 29.02 -16.95
C ARG A 139 -35.29 28.81 -17.00
N GLU A 140 -35.86 28.28 -15.92
CA GLU A 140 -37.27 27.94 -15.75
C GLU A 140 -37.97 28.93 -14.79
N CYS A 141 -37.29 30.03 -14.43
CA CYS A 141 -37.81 30.98 -13.47
C CYS A 141 -38.97 31.80 -14.05
N PRO A 142 -40.16 31.79 -13.42
CA PRO A 142 -41.31 32.56 -13.87
C PRO A 142 -41.16 34.06 -13.59
N ALA A 143 -40.28 34.45 -12.68
CA ALA A 143 -39.86 35.84 -12.52
C ALA A 143 -38.97 36.19 -13.72
N GLY A 144 -39.59 36.64 -14.81
CA GLY A 144 -38.95 36.99 -16.07
C GLY A 144 -37.97 38.15 -15.92
N GLY A 145 -36.77 37.85 -15.41
CA GLY A 145 -35.63 38.75 -15.42
C GLY A 145 -34.96 38.77 -16.80
N VAL A 146 -34.24 39.85 -17.09
CA VAL A 146 -33.40 39.97 -18.28
C VAL A 146 -32.33 38.86 -18.22
N TRP A 147 -32.42 37.84 -19.08
CA TRP A 147 -31.46 36.73 -19.13
C TRP A 147 -31.07 36.40 -20.56
N CYS A 148 -29.77 36.22 -20.77
CA CYS A 148 -29.20 35.82 -22.05
C CYS A 148 -28.87 34.32 -22.04
N GLN A 149 -29.64 33.53 -22.79
CA GLN A 149 -29.39 32.09 -22.95
C GLN A 149 -28.07 31.80 -23.71
N LYS A 150 -27.58 32.77 -24.49
CA LYS A 150 -26.38 32.63 -25.32
C LYS A 150 -25.08 32.78 -24.53
N CYS A 151 -25.11 33.57 -23.47
CA CYS A 151 -23.92 34.02 -22.76
C CYS A 151 -24.00 33.87 -21.23
N CYS A 152 -25.13 33.34 -20.74
CA CYS A 152 -25.45 33.07 -19.35
C CYS A 152 -25.27 34.28 -18.43
N SER A 153 -25.66 35.47 -18.89
CA SER A 153 -25.64 36.71 -18.08
C SER A 153 -27.03 37.30 -17.93
N ASP A 154 -27.19 38.15 -16.94
CA ASP A 154 -28.42 38.83 -16.56
C ASP A 154 -28.48 40.32 -16.86
N THR A 155 -27.47 40.83 -17.56
CA THR A 155 -27.39 42.23 -17.98
C THR A 155 -28.20 42.54 -19.25
N HIS A 156 -28.56 41.53 -20.04
CA HIS A 156 -29.26 41.70 -21.32
C HIS A 156 -30.00 40.40 -21.73
N ASN A 157 -31.00 40.52 -22.61
CA ASN A 157 -31.74 39.37 -23.14
C ASN A 157 -30.99 38.73 -24.33
N THR A 158 -31.41 37.53 -24.74
CA THR A 158 -30.76 36.81 -25.85
C THR A 158 -30.73 37.62 -27.17
N GLY A 159 -31.75 38.45 -27.44
CA GLY A 159 -31.83 39.29 -28.64
C GLY A 159 -30.84 40.46 -28.66
N ALA A 160 -30.54 41.03 -27.49
CA ALA A 160 -29.55 42.10 -27.31
C ALA A 160 -28.12 41.58 -27.13
N CYS A 161 -27.90 40.27 -27.28
CA CYS A 161 -26.60 39.66 -27.03
C CYS A 161 -25.59 39.95 -28.15
N ARG A 162 -24.60 40.78 -27.84
CA ARG A 162 -23.46 41.06 -28.73
C ARG A 162 -22.38 39.97 -28.72
N ARG A 163 -22.47 38.93 -27.88
CA ARG A 163 -21.51 37.81 -27.92
C ARG A 163 -21.81 36.90 -29.13
N LYS A 164 -20.77 36.59 -29.92
CA LYS A 164 -20.83 35.50 -30.92
C LYS A 164 -20.96 34.17 -30.18
N LEU A 165 -21.70 33.20 -30.77
CA LEU A 165 -21.88 31.86 -30.19
C LEU A 165 -20.51 31.33 -29.75
N ARG A 166 -20.35 31.05 -28.46
CA ARG A 166 -19.20 30.29 -27.99
C ARG A 166 -19.43 28.87 -28.49
N ASN A 167 -18.90 28.54 -29.67
CA ASN A 167 -18.84 27.15 -30.11
C ASN A 167 -18.23 26.35 -28.95
N GLY A 168 -19.00 25.40 -28.43
CA GLY A 168 -18.62 24.54 -27.33
C GLY A 168 -17.45 23.66 -27.76
N LYS A 169 -16.23 24.18 -27.66
CA LYS A 169 -15.04 23.39 -27.48
C LYS A 169 -14.68 23.50 -26.01
N THR A 170 -15.02 22.43 -25.29
CA THR A 170 -14.46 22.02 -24.00
C THR A 170 -13.05 22.58 -23.84
N SER A 171 -12.91 23.57 -22.95
CA SER A 171 -11.61 24.02 -22.47
C SER A 171 -11.49 23.49 -21.05
N ALA A 172 -10.49 22.64 -20.85
CA ALA A 172 -10.10 22.04 -19.57
C ALA A 172 -9.99 23.11 -18.45
N PRO A 173 -10.18 22.74 -17.18
CA PRO A 173 -10.12 23.71 -16.09
C PRO A 173 -8.66 24.16 -15.90
N SER A 174 -8.36 25.42 -16.24
CA SER A 174 -7.12 26.05 -15.80
C SER A 174 -7.31 26.51 -14.35
N SER A 175 -6.74 25.76 -13.41
CA SER A 175 -6.61 26.18 -12.02
C SER A 175 -5.70 27.41 -11.96
N HIS A 176 -6.26 28.58 -11.71
CA HIS A 176 -5.47 29.73 -11.27
C HIS A 176 -5.10 29.51 -9.81
N HIS A 177 -3.85 29.09 -9.58
CA HIS A 177 -3.18 29.29 -8.30
C HIS A 177 -3.09 30.78 -8.01
N ALA A 178 -3.50 31.18 -6.81
CA ALA A 178 -3.28 32.52 -6.28
C ALA A 178 -1.78 32.72 -6.02
N GLU A 179 -1.19 33.73 -6.64
CA GLU A 179 0.20 34.14 -6.44
C GLU A 179 0.22 35.23 -5.36
N THR A 180 0.67 34.87 -4.16
CA THR A 180 0.91 35.82 -3.06
C THR A 180 2.24 36.52 -3.30
N GLN A 181 2.22 37.83 -3.54
CA GLN A 181 3.42 38.65 -3.61
C GLN A 181 3.99 38.90 -2.21
N ILE A 182 5.27 38.56 -2.01
CA ILE A 182 6.04 38.94 -0.83
C ILE A 182 6.84 40.20 -1.19
N ALA A 183 6.54 41.32 -0.53
CA ALA A 183 7.32 42.54 -0.60
C ALA A 183 8.59 42.41 0.26
N ALA A 184 9.75 42.74 -0.30
CA ALA A 184 11.00 42.87 0.42
C ALA A 184 11.39 44.36 0.50
N VAL A 185 11.56 44.86 1.73
CA VAL A 185 12.50 45.92 2.12
C VAL A 185 13.06 45.53 3.48
#